data_AF-A0A2W0C4V4-F1
#
_entry.id   AF-A0A2W0C4V4-F1
#
_cell.length_a   1.000
_cell.length_b   1.000
_cell.length_c   1.000
_cell.angle_alpha   90.00
_cell.angle_beta   90.00
_cell.angle_gamma   90.00
#
_symmetry.space_group_name_H-M   'P 1'
#
loop_
_entity.id
_entity.type
_entity.pdbx_description
1 polymer ?
#
loop_
_entity_poly.entity_id
_entity_poly.type
_entity_poly.pdbx_seq_one_letter_code
_entity_poly.pdbx_strand_id
1 'polypeptide(L)'
;MRILIAATRENGVAVCVAERIALAVLDAESIRGQEVSVATALKNIRPTLPVILLEERQRHSELPVSVDAIVPSSDPEKLLKTIQELLKAGGAESVSAAS
;
A
#
# COMPACT_ATOMS: atom_id res chain seq x y z
N MET A 1 15.72 -5.87 -1.31
CA MET A 1 14.48 -5.21 -0.85
C MET A 1 14.43 -5.33 0.67
N ARG A 2 14.39 -4.22 1.41
CA ARG A 2 14.23 -4.23 2.88
C ARG A 2 12.73 -4.18 3.17
N ILE A 3 12.25 -5.07 4.05
CA ILE A 3 10.84 -5.12 4.48
C ILE A 3 10.77 -4.60 5.91
N LEU A 4 9.84 -3.68 6.16
CA LEU A 4 9.52 -3.19 7.49
C LEU A 4 8.12 -3.68 7.83
N ILE A 5 7.96 -4.24 9.03
CA ILE A 5 6.70 -4.79 9.50
C ILE A 5 6.15 -3.86 10.58
N ALA A 6 4.88 -3.51 10.47
CA ALA A 6 4.14 -2.78 11.49
C ALA A 6 2.90 -3.59 11.86
N ALA A 7 2.75 -3.88 13.15
CA ALA A 7 1.61 -4.64 13.67
C ALA A 7 0.40 -3.77 14.03
N THR A 8 0.57 -2.44 14.04
CA THR A 8 -0.49 -1.48 14.34
C THR A 8 -0.47 -0.33 13.34
N ARG A 9 -1.60 0.37 13.23
CA ARG A 9 -1.72 1.58 12.41
C ARG A 9 -0.68 2.63 12.82
N GLU A 10 -0.53 2.88 14.11
CA GLU A 10 0.36 3.89 14.67
C GLU A 10 1.81 3.59 14.30
N ASN A 11 2.21 2.32 14.39
CA ASN A 11 3.55 1.88 13.98
C ASN A 11 3.75 2.02 12.47
N GLY A 12 2.73 1.70 11.66
CA GLY A 12 2.82 1.85 10.20
C GLY A 12 2.96 3.31 9.78
N VAL A 13 2.23 4.20 10.44
CA VAL A 13 2.35 5.66 10.30
C VAL A 13 3.73 6.14 10.70
N ALA A 14 4.23 5.75 11.89
CA ALA A 14 5.55 6.14 12.37
C ALA A 14 6.67 5.71 11.40
N VAL A 15 6.58 4.49 10.86
CA VAL A 15 7.49 3.98 9.83
C VAL A 15 7.42 4.84 8.56
N CYS A 16 6.22 5.19 8.08
CA CYS A 16 6.08 6.04 6.90
C CYS A 16 6.58 7.47 7.11
N VAL A 17 6.56 7.98 8.35
CA VAL A 17 7.18 9.27 8.68
C VAL A 17 8.70 9.15 8.69
N ALA A 18 9.24 8.13 9.35
CA ALA A 18 10.68 8.01 9.62
C ALA A 18 11.51 7.51 8.43
N GLU A 19 10.92 6.68 7.55
CA GLU A 19 11.68 5.91 6.55
C GLU A 19 11.16 6.19 5.14
N ARG A 20 12.02 6.17 4.11
CA ARG A 20 11.57 6.32 2.72
C ARG A 20 10.93 5.03 2.20
N ILE A 21 9.64 4.85 2.50
CA ILE A 21 8.83 3.73 2.01
C ILE A 21 8.44 3.93 0.54
N ALA A 22 8.67 2.90 -0.27
CA ALA A 22 8.37 2.89 -1.69
C ALA A 22 6.96 2.36 -2.01
N LEU A 23 6.41 1.51 -1.14
CA LEU A 23 5.08 0.91 -1.27
C LEU A 23 4.64 0.35 0.11
N ALA A 24 3.35 0.41 0.40
CA ALA A 24 2.75 -0.22 1.57
C ALA A 24 1.86 -1.41 1.17
N VAL A 25 1.92 -2.48 1.96
CA VAL A 25 1.01 -3.63 1.84
C VAL A 25 0.22 -3.73 3.15
N LEU A 26 -1.10 -3.75 3.05
CA LEU A 26 -2.01 -3.82 4.18
C LEU A 26 -2.72 -5.16 4.19
N ASP A 27 -2.67 -5.89 5.29
CA ASP A 27 -3.43 -7.12 5.48
C ASP A 27 -4.83 -6.80 6.03
N ALA A 28 -5.86 -6.93 5.18
CA ALA A 28 -7.22 -6.57 5.53
C ALA A 28 -7.85 -7.39 6.66
N GLU A 29 -7.36 -8.61 6.93
CA GLU A 29 -7.85 -9.39 8.08
C GLU A 29 -7.24 -8.86 9.39
N SER A 30 -5.96 -8.47 9.37
CA SER A 30 -5.27 -7.88 10.54
C SER A 30 -5.81 -6.50 10.95
N ILE A 31 -6.39 -5.73 10.01
CA ILE A 31 -6.95 -4.39 10.26
C ILE A 31 -8.45 -4.30 9.97
N ARG A 32 -9.19 -5.39 10.20
CA ARG A 32 -10.61 -5.50 9.84
C ARG A 32 -11.43 -4.28 10.30
N GLY A 33 -12.15 -3.67 9.36
CA GLY A 33 -12.98 -2.48 9.59
C GLY A 33 -12.22 -1.16 9.61
N GLN A 34 -10.89 -1.19 9.45
CA GLN A 34 -10.02 -0.01 9.41
C GLN A 34 -9.24 0.10 8.10
N GLU A 35 -9.48 -0.77 7.11
CA GLU A 35 -8.70 -0.93 5.88
C GLU A 35 -8.50 0.42 5.17
N VAL A 36 -9.61 1.10 4.87
CA VAL A 36 -9.64 2.41 4.20
C VAL A 36 -9.03 3.49 5.09
N SER A 37 -9.25 3.41 6.40
CA SER A 37 -8.76 4.41 7.37
C SER A 37 -7.25 4.38 7.50
N VAL A 38 -6.65 3.18 7.54
CA VAL A 38 -5.19 3.00 7.57
C VAL A 38 -4.59 3.46 6.25
N ALA A 39 -5.13 3.00 5.11
CA ALA A 39 -4.66 3.43 3.79
C ALA A 39 -4.70 4.95 3.63
N THR A 40 -5.81 5.58 4.03
CA THR A 40 -5.97 7.05 4.03
C THR A 40 -4.93 7.73 4.93
N ALA A 41 -4.68 7.19 6.13
CA ALA A 41 -3.68 7.75 7.04
C ALA A 41 -2.27 7.73 6.42
N LEU A 42 -1.91 6.64 5.74
CA LEU A 42 -0.62 6.55 5.04
C LEU A 42 -0.54 7.55 3.88
N LYS A 43 -1.60 7.69 3.08
CA LYS A 43 -1.66 8.67 1.99
C LYS A 43 -1.63 10.12 2.47
N ASN A 44 -2.21 10.43 3.63
CA ASN A 44 -2.11 11.78 4.21
C ASN A 44 -0.67 12.17 4.57
N ILE A 45 0.19 11.20 4.89
CA ILE A 45 1.61 11.42 5.17
C ILE A 45 2.40 11.44 3.85
N ARG A 46 2.03 10.56 2.92
CA ARG A 46 2.68 10.40 1.61
C ARG A 46 1.63 10.23 0.52
N PRO A 47 1.17 11.33 -0.10
CA PRO A 47 0.08 11.28 -1.08
C PRO A 47 0.33 10.35 -2.26
N THR A 48 1.60 10.18 -2.65
CA THR A 48 2.03 9.35 -3.78
C THR A 48 2.44 7.93 -3.36
N LEU A 49 2.32 7.55 -2.10
CA LEU A 49 2.67 6.20 -1.65
C LEU A 49 1.70 5.18 -2.25
N PRO A 50 2.17 4.21 -3.04
CA PRO A 50 1.33 3.12 -3.50
C PRO A 50 0.93 2.23 -2.32
N VAL A 51 -0.35 1.89 -2.25
CA VAL A 51 -0.95 1.05 -1.21
C VAL A 51 -1.63 -0.15 -1.85
N ILE A 52 -1.17 -1.35 -1.50
CA ILE A 52 -1.82 -2.61 -1.85
C ILE A 52 -2.61 -3.11 -0.65
N LEU A 53 -3.87 -3.49 -0.84
CA LEU A 53 -4.67 -4.18 0.16
C LEU A 53 -4.71 -5.69 -0.16
N LEU A 54 -4.28 -6.51 0.81
CA LEU A 54 -4.42 -7.97 0.74
C LEU A 54 -5.79 -8.37 1.28
N GLU A 55 -6.62 -8.97 0.42
CA GLU A 55 -7.98 -9.35 0.77
C GLU A 55 -8.47 -10.55 -0.04
N GLU A 56 -8.97 -11.59 0.65
CA GLU A 56 -9.63 -12.74 0.01
C GLU A 56 -11.10 -12.49 -0.33
N ARG A 57 -11.79 -11.77 0.55
CA ARG A 57 -13.26 -11.77 0.59
C ARG A 57 -13.90 -10.85 -0.45
N GLN A 58 -13.12 -10.17 -1.28
CA GLN A 58 -13.55 -9.16 -2.25
C GLN A 58 -14.68 -8.28 -1.67
N ARG A 59 -14.45 -7.69 -0.49
CA ARG A 59 -15.49 -6.96 0.25
C ARG A 59 -15.85 -5.64 -0.41
N HIS A 60 -14.98 -5.16 -1.27
CA HIS A 60 -15.13 -3.90 -1.97
C HIS A 60 -15.66 -4.13 -3.39
N SER A 61 -16.84 -3.58 -3.68
CA SER A 61 -17.39 -3.56 -5.05
C SER A 61 -16.61 -2.64 -5.99
N GLU A 62 -15.94 -1.65 -5.42
CA GLU A 62 -15.10 -0.67 -6.11
C GLU A 62 -13.79 -0.46 -5.34
N LEU A 63 -12.72 -0.14 -6.05
CA LEU A 63 -11.42 0.13 -5.43
C LEU A 63 -11.49 1.41 -4.57
N PRO A 64 -11.20 1.34 -3.26
CA PRO A 64 -11.20 2.53 -2.41
C PRO A 64 -10.16 3.55 -2.90
N VAL A 65 -10.48 4.85 -2.85
CA VAL A 65 -9.62 5.94 -3.35
C VAL A 65 -8.20 5.91 -2.77
N SER A 66 -8.06 5.50 -1.51
CA SER A 66 -6.76 5.43 -0.82
C SER A 66 -5.98 4.14 -1.08
N VAL A 67 -6.48 3.24 -1.93
CA VAL A 67 -5.88 1.94 -2.25
C VAL A 67 -5.62 1.88 -3.75
N ASP A 68 -4.41 1.50 -4.14
CA ASP A 68 -3.99 1.48 -5.54
C ASP A 68 -4.17 0.09 -6.17
N ALA A 69 -4.23 -0.97 -5.36
CA ALA A 69 -4.56 -2.31 -5.82
C ALA A 69 -5.12 -3.18 -4.69
N ILE A 70 -5.98 -4.14 -5.05
CA ILE A 70 -6.44 -5.23 -4.16
C ILE A 70 -5.91 -6.56 -4.72
N VAL A 71 -5.27 -7.36 -3.87
CA VAL A 71 -4.69 -8.65 -4.23
C VAL A 71 -5.16 -9.72 -3.24
N PRO A 72 -5.54 -10.93 -3.69
CA PRO A 72 -5.80 -12.05 -2.79
C PRO A 72 -4.54 -12.41 -1.99
N SER A 73 -4.67 -12.59 -0.68
CA SER A 73 -3.57 -13.07 0.18
C SER A 73 -3.06 -14.47 -0.20
N SER A 74 -3.89 -15.25 -0.90
CA SER A 74 -3.64 -16.60 -1.40
C SER A 74 -2.87 -16.61 -2.72
N ASP A 75 -2.62 -15.45 -3.33
CA ASP A 75 -1.96 -15.31 -4.63
C ASP A 75 -0.66 -14.50 -4.53
N PRO A 76 0.44 -15.12 -4.03
CA PRO A 76 1.72 -14.43 -3.84
C PRO A 76 2.37 -14.02 -5.17
N GLU A 77 2.10 -14.73 -6.27
CA GLU A 77 2.62 -14.37 -7.60
C GLU A 77 2.00 -13.06 -8.10
N LYS A 78 0.67 -12.92 -7.95
CA LYS A 78 -0.02 -11.68 -8.27
C LYS A 78 0.46 -10.54 -7.38
N LEU A 79 0.67 -10.76 -6.09
CA LEU A 79 1.22 -9.75 -5.18
C LEU A 79 2.58 -9.25 -5.68
N LEU A 80 3.50 -10.18 -6.00
CA LEU A 80 4.82 -9.82 -6.48
C LEU A 80 4.75 -9.03 -7.80
N LYS A 81 3.88 -9.45 -8.72
CA LYS A 81 3.66 -8.75 -10.00
C LYS A 81 3.14 -7.33 -9.78
N THR A 82 2.13 -7.16 -8.94
CA THR A 82 1.55 -5.84 -8.62
C THR A 82 2.56 -4.92 -7.94
N ILE A 83 3.39 -5.44 -7.03
CA ILE A 83 4.50 -4.66 -6.43
C ILE A 83 5.44 -4.15 -7.52
N GLN A 84 5.85 -5.00 -8.46
CA GLN A 84 6.75 -4.60 -9.54
C GLN A 84 6.14 -3.53 -10.45
N GLU A 85 4.85 -3.64 -10.78
CA GLU A 85 4.14 -2.68 -11.62
C GLU A 85 4.06 -1.29 -10.94
N LEU A 86 3.65 -1.25 -9.68
CA LEU A 86 3.51 0.00 -8.93
C LEU A 86 4.86 0.68 -8.68
N LEU A 87 5.92 -0.09 -8.41
CA LEU A 87 7.27 0.48 -8.24
C LEU A 87 7.84 1.06 -9.54
N LYS A 88 7.50 0.46 -10.70
CA LYS A 88 7.88 1.03 -12.01
C LYS A 88 7.13 2.33 -12.31
N ALA A 89 5.84 2.39 -11.98
CA ALA A 89 5.01 3.58 -12.18
C ALA A 89 5.49 4.77 -11.34
N GLY A 90 5.76 4.55 -10.05
CA GLY A 90 6.29 5.63 -9.17
C GLY A 90 7.71 6.10 -9.54
N GLY A 91 8.49 5.26 -10.21
CA GLY A 91 9.78 5.65 -10.78
C GLY A 91 9.66 6.59 -11.98
N ALA A 92 8.61 6.46 -12.80
CA ALA A 92 8.40 7.28 -13.98
C ALA A 92 7.97 8.72 -13.66
N GLU A 93 7.10 8.90 -12.64
CA GLU A 93 6.66 10.23 -12.19
C GLU A 93 7.81 11.06 -11.57
N SER A 94 8.80 10.38 -10.98
CA SER A 94 9.99 11.02 -10.38
C SER A 94 10.93 11.65 -11.42
N VAL A 95 10.93 11.16 -12.66
CA VAL A 95 11.82 11.65 -13.74
C VAL A 95 11.17 12.83 -14.48
N SER A 96 9.84 12.86 -14.60
CA SER A 96 9.11 13.93 -15.30
C SER A 96 9.00 15.23 -14.50
N ALA A 97 9.16 15.21 -13.18
CA ALA A 97 9.09 16.41 -12.33
C ALA A 97 10.45 17.14 -12.17
N ALA A 98 11.52 16.60 -12.77
CA ALA A 98 12.87 17.17 -12.73
C ALA A 98 13.31 17.75 -14.09
N SER A 99 12.38 18.01 -15.00
CA SER A 99 12.60 18.58 -16.34
C SER A 99 12.00 19.97 -16.48
#